data_AF-A0A562IGB6-F1
#
_entry.id   AF-A0A562IGB6-F1
#
_cell.length_a   1.000
_cell.length_b   1.000
_cell.length_c   1.000
_cell.angle_alpha   90.00
_cell.angle_beta   90.00
_cell.angle_gamma   90.00
#
_symmetry.space_group_name_H-M   'P 1'
#
loop_
_entity.id
_entity.type
_entity.pdbx_description
1 polymer ?
#
loop_
_entity_poly.entity_id
_entity_poly.type
_entity_poly.pdbx_seq_one_letter_code
_entity_poly.pdbx_strand_id
1 'polypeptide(L)'
;MLECGRLDNGFEMGGAGIGIGIGGWGSVERLTITNYSAVGNATNGILLEMQHPGRPQPRGIRIVGCHAQGNRFGIADWGADGLIVTCCTVTGNLEAGFQVSAKGTTGIPGTGGMLTDCVIDGNLRDGVSIGNTRGPYTVRGNRISGNGRYGYHHQDLGTGDRAAAEEIVIESNDIWGNGLDGVRLDRPLRNSVVLNNRIRNNGRQCVPAAAGGGESVHYGDDVLVDQQASWPKDGHLGKVLRVGARYAVVAANDENSLTLAPIRPAATTSWSADAPLPGTPYELPPAPPIRAGLTINAAVDSLTIRGNLIRDKGAGTQTHGGWITERGSCLDCRVIGNDLDGNRTPIRTDTPAVGGHWESAATGPQQPVEPGG
;
A
#
# COMPACT_ATOMS: atom_id res chain seq x y z
N MET A 1 -11.04 3.40 -21.29
CA MET A 1 -10.01 3.51 -22.34
C MET A 1 -8.87 2.58 -21.99
N LEU A 2 -8.14 2.14 -23.01
CA LEU A 2 -7.08 1.16 -22.91
C LEU A 2 -5.78 1.80 -23.42
N GLU A 3 -4.69 1.61 -22.67
CA GLU A 3 -3.33 1.97 -23.09
C GLU A 3 -3.14 3.45 -23.51
N CYS A 4 -3.89 4.37 -22.91
CA CYS A 4 -3.69 5.80 -23.15
C CYS A 4 -2.32 6.23 -22.62
N GLY A 5 -1.66 7.08 -23.41
CA GLY A 5 -0.31 7.53 -23.10
C GLY A 5 0.76 6.46 -23.24
N ARG A 6 0.54 5.26 -23.80
CA ARG A 6 1.57 4.18 -23.84
C ARG A 6 2.91 4.52 -24.52
N LEU A 7 2.98 5.61 -25.30
CA LEU A 7 4.24 6.11 -25.85
C LEU A 7 5.07 6.92 -24.84
N ASP A 8 4.44 7.38 -23.77
CA ASP A 8 5.06 7.92 -22.55
C ASP A 8 5.85 6.80 -21.87
N ASN A 9 6.95 7.18 -21.24
CA ASN A 9 7.76 6.28 -20.42
C ASN A 9 7.12 6.01 -19.04
N GLY A 10 5.94 6.58 -18.78
CA GLY A 10 5.17 6.45 -17.53
C GLY A 10 5.62 7.42 -16.43
N PHE A 11 6.50 8.37 -16.76
CA PHE A 11 6.90 9.45 -15.86
C PHE A 11 6.24 10.78 -16.20
N GLU A 12 5.64 10.95 -17.39
CA GLU A 12 4.92 12.18 -17.69
C GLU A 12 3.57 12.19 -16.97
N MET A 13 3.15 13.36 -16.50
CA MET A 13 1.93 13.51 -15.69
C MET A 13 0.65 13.22 -16.51
N GLY A 14 0.71 13.43 -17.83
CA GLY A 14 -0.44 13.40 -18.73
C GLY A 14 -0.87 12.02 -19.23
N GLY A 15 -0.09 10.96 -18.99
CA GLY A 15 -0.40 9.58 -19.40
C GLY A 15 -1.55 8.96 -18.61
N ALA A 16 -2.78 9.43 -18.78
CA ALA A 16 -3.94 8.96 -18.03
C ALA A 16 -5.02 8.32 -18.92
N GLY A 17 -5.71 7.30 -18.39
CA GLY A 17 -6.94 6.79 -18.99
C GLY A 17 -8.05 7.84 -18.98
N ILE A 18 -8.27 8.49 -17.82
CA ILE A 18 -9.01 9.76 -17.71
C ILE A 18 -8.13 10.70 -16.88
N GLY A 19 -7.73 11.83 -17.45
CA GLY A 19 -7.11 12.93 -16.71
C GLY A 19 -8.02 14.15 -16.79
N ILE A 20 -8.41 14.70 -15.65
CA ILE A 20 -9.25 15.89 -15.59
C ILE A 20 -8.54 16.95 -14.76
N GLY A 21 -8.23 18.06 -15.43
CA GLY A 21 -7.81 19.29 -14.77
C GLY A 21 -8.98 19.93 -14.03
N ILE A 22 -8.79 20.21 -12.75
CA ILE A 22 -9.80 20.82 -11.87
C ILE A 22 -9.32 22.19 -11.34
N GLY A 23 -10.25 23.00 -10.83
CA GLY A 23 -9.99 24.34 -10.27
C GLY A 23 -10.21 25.50 -11.26
N GLY A 24 -10.85 25.23 -12.40
CA GLY A 24 -11.19 26.20 -13.44
C GLY A 24 -12.42 27.08 -13.15
N TRP A 25 -13.36 26.63 -12.31
CA TRP A 25 -14.70 27.22 -12.18
C TRP A 25 -15.09 27.62 -10.74
N GLY A 26 -14.19 27.45 -9.77
CA GLY A 26 -14.38 27.93 -8.39
C GLY A 26 -14.30 26.81 -7.35
N SER A 27 -14.92 27.02 -6.19
CA SER A 27 -14.86 26.08 -5.05
C SER A 27 -15.73 24.82 -5.22
N VAL A 28 -16.52 24.74 -6.28
CA VAL A 28 -17.36 23.58 -6.60
C VAL A 28 -17.28 23.29 -8.09
N GLU A 29 -16.86 22.08 -8.42
CA GLU A 29 -16.83 21.53 -9.77
C GLU A 29 -17.45 20.14 -9.71
N ARG A 30 -18.70 20.03 -10.14
CA ARG A 30 -19.42 18.75 -10.06
C ARG A 30 -19.05 17.87 -11.22
N LEU A 31 -18.47 16.72 -10.89
CA LEU A 31 -18.08 15.69 -11.83
C LEU A 31 -18.41 14.34 -11.23
N THR A 32 -18.89 13.42 -12.07
CA THR A 32 -19.04 12.02 -11.68
C THR A 32 -18.50 11.15 -12.81
N ILE A 33 -17.47 10.36 -12.49
CA ILE A 33 -16.93 9.33 -13.37
C ILE A 33 -17.52 8.01 -12.88
N THR A 34 -18.27 7.31 -13.73
CA THR A 34 -18.93 6.06 -13.34
C THR A 34 -18.73 4.94 -14.34
N ASN A 35 -18.64 3.70 -13.84
CA ASN A 35 -18.59 2.47 -14.63
C ASN A 35 -17.55 2.49 -15.75
N TYR A 36 -16.41 3.12 -15.46
CA TYR A 36 -15.32 3.29 -16.41
C TYR A 36 -14.22 2.25 -16.20
N SER A 37 -13.63 1.73 -17.27
CA SER A 37 -12.47 0.85 -17.22
C SER A 37 -11.22 1.55 -17.75
N ALA A 38 -10.16 1.57 -16.92
CA ALA A 38 -8.85 2.16 -17.20
C ALA A 38 -7.76 1.10 -17.07
N VAL A 39 -7.30 0.54 -18.19
CA VAL A 39 -6.34 -0.58 -18.18
C VAL A 39 -5.07 -0.23 -18.93
N GLY A 40 -3.91 -0.47 -18.31
CA GLY A 40 -2.59 -0.37 -18.94
C GLY A 40 -2.17 1.05 -19.33
N ASN A 41 -2.75 2.10 -18.74
CA ASN A 41 -2.37 3.48 -19.04
C ASN A 41 -1.02 3.84 -18.38
N ALA A 42 -0.25 4.69 -19.04
CA ALA A 42 1.17 4.91 -18.69
C ALA A 42 1.40 5.40 -17.25
N THR A 43 0.62 6.38 -16.80
CA THR A 43 0.82 7.02 -15.48
C THR A 43 -0.38 6.80 -14.57
N ASN A 44 -1.59 7.14 -15.00
CA ASN A 44 -2.78 7.04 -14.16
C ASN A 44 -3.92 6.29 -14.86
N GLY A 45 -4.69 5.49 -14.13
CA GLY A 45 -5.98 5.02 -14.64
C GLY A 45 -6.98 6.19 -14.71
N ILE A 46 -7.23 6.81 -13.56
CA ILE A 46 -8.05 8.02 -13.41
C ILE A 46 -7.29 9.05 -12.56
N LEU A 47 -7.21 10.29 -13.03
CA LEU A 47 -6.51 11.40 -12.39
C LEU A 47 -7.39 12.64 -12.28
N LEU A 48 -7.42 13.24 -11.08
CA LEU A 48 -7.91 14.59 -10.84
C LEU A 48 -6.72 15.46 -10.43
N GLU A 49 -6.44 16.50 -11.20
CA GLU A 49 -5.25 17.34 -10.99
C GLU A 49 -5.62 18.82 -10.90
N MET A 50 -5.28 19.47 -9.80
CA MET A 50 -5.46 20.92 -9.66
C MET A 50 -4.59 21.68 -10.66
N GLN A 51 -5.20 22.57 -11.44
CA GLN A 51 -4.54 23.32 -12.51
C GLN A 51 -4.10 24.74 -12.11
N HIS A 52 -4.68 25.30 -11.05
CA HIS A 52 -4.47 26.70 -10.68
C HIS A 52 -4.17 26.87 -9.18
N PRO A 53 -2.91 27.14 -8.78
CA PRO A 53 -2.53 27.09 -7.37
C PRO A 53 -3.13 28.23 -6.53
N GLY A 54 -3.51 29.35 -7.17
CA GLY A 54 -4.14 30.49 -6.51
C GLY A 54 -5.66 30.39 -6.35
N ARG A 55 -6.25 29.24 -6.68
CA ARG A 55 -7.71 29.04 -6.61
C ARG A 55 -8.06 28.01 -5.54
N PRO A 56 -9.28 28.09 -4.95
CA PRO A 56 -9.73 27.07 -4.01
C PRO A 56 -9.77 25.69 -4.68
N GLN A 57 -9.35 24.65 -3.95
CA GLN A 57 -9.55 23.27 -4.36
C GLN A 57 -11.06 23.01 -4.52
N PRO A 58 -11.52 22.42 -5.65
CA PRO A 58 -12.94 22.28 -5.90
C PRO A 58 -13.51 21.02 -5.24
N ARG A 59 -14.77 21.15 -4.79
CA ARG A 59 -15.60 20.06 -4.26
C ARG A 59 -16.61 19.52 -5.25
N GLY A 60 -17.16 18.34 -4.92
CA GLY A 60 -18.31 17.76 -5.62
C GLY A 60 -17.97 16.72 -6.67
N ILE A 61 -16.74 16.20 -6.63
CA ILE A 61 -16.21 15.22 -7.59
C ILE A 61 -16.37 13.80 -7.02
N ARG A 62 -16.81 12.86 -7.86
CA ARG A 62 -17.01 11.46 -7.49
C ARG A 62 -16.46 10.49 -8.54
N ILE A 63 -15.90 9.37 -8.11
CA ILE A 63 -15.55 8.21 -8.93
C ILE A 63 -16.29 7.00 -8.37
N VAL A 64 -17.13 6.36 -9.19
CA VAL A 64 -18.09 5.36 -8.72
C VAL A 64 -18.09 4.12 -9.63
N GLY A 65 -17.78 2.95 -9.09
CA GLY A 65 -17.94 1.70 -9.85
C GLY A 65 -16.92 1.51 -10.97
N CYS A 66 -15.75 2.15 -10.88
CA CYS A 66 -14.73 2.09 -11.93
C CYS A 66 -13.77 0.90 -11.74
N HIS A 67 -13.17 0.44 -12.83
CA HIS A 67 -12.10 -0.56 -12.86
C HIS A 67 -10.78 0.09 -13.28
N ALA A 68 -9.72 -0.06 -12.49
CA ALA A 68 -8.39 0.49 -12.79
C ALA A 68 -7.31 -0.58 -12.63
N GLN A 69 -6.67 -0.98 -13.73
CA GLN A 69 -5.72 -2.10 -13.73
C GLN A 69 -4.45 -1.86 -14.54
N GLY A 70 -3.31 -2.35 -14.03
CA GLY A 70 -2.07 -2.37 -14.80
C GLY A 70 -1.50 -0.99 -15.16
N ASN A 71 -2.03 0.08 -14.54
CA ASN A 71 -1.50 1.42 -14.69
C ASN A 71 -0.32 1.61 -13.72
N ARG A 72 0.43 2.72 -13.81
CA ARG A 72 1.38 3.04 -12.75
C ARG A 72 0.64 3.34 -11.43
N PHE A 73 -0.32 4.26 -11.47
CA PHE A 73 -1.27 4.51 -10.39
C PHE A 73 -2.69 4.19 -10.86
N GLY A 74 -3.49 3.47 -10.07
CA GLY A 74 -4.87 3.15 -10.45
C GLY A 74 -5.76 4.38 -10.49
N ILE A 75 -5.99 5.00 -9.33
CA ILE A 75 -6.76 6.24 -9.17
C ILE A 75 -5.94 7.24 -8.36
N ALA A 76 -5.83 8.47 -8.83
CA ALA A 76 -5.01 9.52 -8.23
C ALA A 76 -5.79 10.80 -7.95
N ASP A 77 -5.64 11.31 -6.72
CA ASP A 77 -6.13 12.61 -6.26
C ASP A 77 -4.97 13.58 -6.02
N TRP A 78 -4.76 14.46 -7.01
CA TRP A 78 -3.74 15.49 -7.00
C TRP A 78 -4.37 16.89 -6.94
N GLY A 79 -5.41 17.05 -6.10
CA GLY A 79 -5.81 18.38 -5.65
C GLY A 79 -7.31 18.63 -5.47
N ALA A 80 -8.16 17.60 -5.41
CA ALA A 80 -9.57 17.80 -5.10
C ALA A 80 -9.78 18.06 -3.59
N ASP A 81 -10.82 18.82 -3.24
CA ASP A 81 -11.37 18.89 -1.88
C ASP A 81 -12.60 17.99 -1.82
N GLY A 82 -12.61 16.96 -0.98
CA GLY A 82 -13.77 16.08 -0.81
C GLY A 82 -14.03 15.11 -1.97
N LEU A 83 -12.99 14.61 -2.65
CA LEU A 83 -13.14 13.53 -3.63
C LEU A 83 -13.73 12.28 -2.96
N ILE A 84 -14.80 11.71 -3.55
CA ILE A 84 -15.33 10.42 -3.11
C ILE A 84 -15.00 9.36 -4.17
N VAL A 85 -14.28 8.32 -3.78
CA VAL A 85 -14.02 7.13 -4.60
C VAL A 85 -14.70 5.94 -3.97
N THR A 86 -15.64 5.33 -4.69
CA THR A 86 -16.47 4.26 -4.11
C THR A 86 -16.77 3.13 -5.09
N CYS A 87 -16.90 1.91 -4.56
CA CYS A 87 -17.29 0.72 -5.32
C CYS A 87 -16.35 0.40 -6.49
N CYS A 88 -15.10 0.83 -6.45
CA CYS A 88 -14.13 0.62 -7.53
C CYS A 88 -13.37 -0.70 -7.34
N THR A 89 -12.93 -1.29 -8.45
CA THR A 89 -11.96 -2.40 -8.47
C THR A 89 -10.62 -1.86 -8.98
N VAL A 90 -9.57 -2.00 -8.17
CA VAL A 90 -8.27 -1.35 -8.41
C VAL A 90 -7.15 -2.37 -8.23
N THR A 91 -6.62 -2.91 -9.33
CA THR A 91 -5.82 -4.14 -9.28
C THR A 91 -4.56 -4.12 -10.11
N GLY A 92 -3.47 -4.73 -9.64
CA GLY A 92 -2.29 -4.94 -10.48
C GLY A 92 -1.61 -3.65 -10.97
N ASN A 93 -1.82 -2.50 -10.32
CA ASN A 93 -1.14 -1.26 -10.67
C ASN A 93 0.30 -1.28 -10.10
N LEU A 94 1.24 -0.62 -10.78
CA LEU A 94 2.67 -0.83 -10.53
C LEU A 94 3.24 -0.08 -9.32
N GLU A 95 2.62 1.03 -8.92
CA GLU A 95 3.11 1.87 -7.80
C GLU A 95 2.09 1.99 -6.67
N ALA A 96 0.83 2.27 -6.99
CA ALA A 96 -0.24 2.22 -6.01
C ALA A 96 -1.60 1.94 -6.67
N GLY A 97 -2.49 1.29 -5.94
CA GLY A 97 -3.89 1.22 -6.34
C GLY A 97 -4.55 2.59 -6.29
N PHE A 98 -4.60 3.18 -5.10
CA PHE A 98 -5.08 4.55 -4.88
C PHE A 98 -3.96 5.45 -4.37
N GLN A 99 -3.86 6.68 -4.89
CA GLN A 99 -2.88 7.65 -4.46
C GLN A 99 -3.46 9.04 -4.18
N VAL A 100 -3.04 9.63 -3.07
CA VAL A 100 -3.11 11.09 -2.84
C VAL A 100 -1.69 11.64 -2.89
N SER A 101 -1.45 12.69 -3.68
CA SER A 101 -0.09 13.24 -3.83
C SER A 101 -0.08 14.67 -4.37
N ALA A 102 0.99 15.39 -4.05
CA ALA A 102 1.34 16.70 -4.61
C ALA A 102 2.17 16.60 -5.90
N LYS A 103 2.12 15.47 -6.63
CA LYS A 103 2.88 15.26 -7.87
C LYS A 103 2.32 16.00 -9.09
N GLY A 104 1.11 16.54 -8.98
CA GLY A 104 0.51 17.34 -10.05
C GLY A 104 1.22 18.68 -10.25
N THR A 105 0.90 19.33 -11.35
CA THR A 105 1.48 20.57 -11.86
C THR A 105 1.50 21.71 -10.83
N THR A 106 0.51 21.75 -9.93
CA THR A 106 0.40 22.79 -8.90
C THR A 106 1.08 22.45 -7.59
N GLY A 107 1.53 21.21 -7.38
CA GLY A 107 2.05 20.78 -6.09
C GLY A 107 0.99 20.68 -4.98
N ILE A 108 -0.30 20.70 -5.34
CA ILE A 108 -1.40 20.68 -4.37
C ILE A 108 -1.96 19.25 -4.27
N PRO A 109 -1.88 18.60 -3.10
CA PRO A 109 -2.47 17.28 -2.90
C PRO A 109 -3.99 17.37 -2.66
N GLY A 110 -4.69 16.27 -2.90
CA GLY A 110 -6.09 16.14 -2.47
C GLY A 110 -6.26 16.28 -0.95
N THR A 111 -7.43 16.74 -0.52
CA THR A 111 -7.83 16.87 0.89
C THR A 111 -9.32 16.58 1.07
N GLY A 112 -9.76 16.28 2.29
CA GLY A 112 -11.16 16.03 2.63
C GLY A 112 -11.77 14.78 1.99
N GLY A 113 -10.99 13.98 1.27
CA GLY A 113 -11.51 12.89 0.45
C GLY A 113 -11.86 11.63 1.22
N MET A 114 -12.56 10.72 0.54
CA MET A 114 -13.00 9.44 1.06
C MET A 114 -12.83 8.34 0.01
N LEU A 115 -12.07 7.31 0.37
CA LEU A 115 -11.98 6.05 -0.36
C LEU A 115 -12.77 4.98 0.38
N THR A 116 -13.87 4.51 -0.21
CA THR A 116 -14.82 3.61 0.47
C THR A 116 -15.28 2.46 -0.40
N ASP A 117 -15.56 1.30 0.21
CA ASP A 117 -16.22 0.16 -0.43
C ASP A 117 -15.53 -0.33 -1.73
N CYS A 118 -14.21 -0.18 -1.84
CA CYS A 118 -13.41 -0.61 -2.98
C CYS A 118 -12.75 -1.98 -2.76
N VAL A 119 -12.43 -2.66 -3.87
CA VAL A 119 -11.51 -3.81 -3.90
C VAL A 119 -10.17 -3.33 -4.45
N ILE A 120 -9.12 -3.44 -3.64
CA ILE A 120 -7.77 -2.97 -3.94
C ILE A 120 -6.82 -4.15 -3.80
N ASP A 121 -6.43 -4.76 -4.92
CA ASP A 121 -5.83 -6.10 -4.90
C ASP A 121 -4.61 -6.25 -5.81
N GLY A 122 -3.56 -6.89 -5.33
CA GLY A 122 -2.44 -7.31 -6.18
C GLY A 122 -1.64 -6.16 -6.81
N ASN A 123 -1.68 -4.94 -6.25
CA ASN A 123 -0.85 -3.85 -6.77
C ASN A 123 0.62 -4.13 -6.42
N LEU A 124 1.54 -3.87 -7.35
CA LEU A 124 2.94 -4.29 -7.25
C LEU A 124 3.68 -3.69 -6.05
N ARG A 125 3.24 -2.52 -5.59
CA ARG A 125 3.75 -1.86 -4.38
C ARG A 125 2.63 -1.68 -3.37
N ASP A 126 2.07 -0.48 -3.24
CA ASP A 126 1.14 -0.17 -2.16
C ASP A 126 -0.31 -0.36 -2.64
N GLY A 127 -1.21 -0.83 -1.77
CA GLY A 127 -2.64 -0.81 -2.07
C GLY A 127 -3.15 0.64 -2.10
N VAL A 128 -2.99 1.31 -0.96
CA VAL A 128 -3.37 2.71 -0.76
C VAL A 128 -2.14 3.50 -0.32
N SER A 129 -1.83 4.58 -1.04
CA SER A 129 -0.70 5.46 -0.79
C SER A 129 -1.17 6.89 -0.56
N ILE A 130 -1.18 7.34 0.69
CA ILE A 130 -1.58 8.71 1.05
C ILE A 130 -0.32 9.52 1.33
N GLY A 131 -0.05 10.53 0.51
CA GLY A 131 1.09 11.41 0.71
C GLY A 131 0.80 12.89 0.46
N ASN A 132 1.65 13.74 1.02
CA ASN A 132 1.65 15.21 0.97
C ASN A 132 0.40 15.93 1.52
N THR A 133 -0.77 15.29 1.57
CA THR A 133 -1.99 15.91 2.11
C THR A 133 -1.83 16.29 3.58
N ARG A 134 -2.31 17.47 3.97
CA ARG A 134 -2.44 17.85 5.39
C ARG A 134 -3.63 17.17 6.07
N GLY A 135 -4.44 16.43 5.31
CA GLY A 135 -5.72 15.92 5.75
C GLY A 135 -6.79 17.03 5.86
N PRO A 136 -8.03 16.67 6.23
CA PRO A 136 -8.48 15.31 6.59
C PRO A 136 -8.51 14.35 5.39
N TYR A 137 -8.49 13.03 5.63
CA TYR A 137 -8.73 12.03 4.58
C TYR A 137 -9.21 10.70 5.19
N THR A 138 -10.20 10.05 4.57
CA THR A 138 -10.80 8.80 5.08
C THR A 138 -10.58 7.64 4.12
N VAL A 139 -10.14 6.50 4.66
CA VAL A 139 -10.06 5.20 3.97
C VAL A 139 -10.85 4.18 4.77
N ARG A 140 -12.01 3.77 4.25
CA ARG A 140 -12.93 2.93 5.03
C ARG A 140 -13.64 1.83 4.25
N GLY A 141 -14.00 0.73 4.92
CA GLY A 141 -14.85 -0.31 4.30
C GLY A 141 -14.24 -1.01 3.08
N ASN A 142 -12.93 -0.89 2.85
CA ASN A 142 -12.28 -1.46 1.67
C ASN A 142 -11.78 -2.88 1.94
N ARG A 143 -11.70 -3.68 0.87
CA ARG A 143 -10.87 -4.87 0.80
C ARG A 143 -9.51 -4.49 0.22
N ILE A 144 -8.42 -4.70 0.97
CA ILE A 144 -7.07 -4.34 0.56
C ILE A 144 -6.14 -5.54 0.71
N SER A 145 -5.78 -6.19 -0.40
CA SER A 145 -5.08 -7.47 -0.33
C SER A 145 -3.99 -7.69 -1.38
N GLY A 146 -3.06 -8.60 -1.08
CA GLY A 146 -2.11 -9.11 -2.08
C GLY A 146 -1.13 -8.08 -2.65
N ASN A 147 -1.01 -6.88 -2.07
CA ASN A 147 -0.14 -5.84 -2.63
C ASN A 147 1.33 -6.16 -2.30
N GLY A 148 2.26 -5.84 -3.20
CA GLY A 148 3.67 -6.23 -3.07
C GLY A 148 4.40 -5.61 -1.87
N ARG A 149 3.88 -4.50 -1.33
CA ARG A 149 4.38 -3.85 -0.12
C ARG A 149 3.28 -3.75 0.92
N TYR A 150 2.73 -2.56 1.12
CA TYR A 150 1.82 -2.27 2.21
C TYR A 150 0.38 -2.27 1.74
N GLY A 151 -0.55 -2.67 2.61
CA GLY A 151 -1.97 -2.49 2.34
C GLY A 151 -2.32 -0.99 2.30
N TYR A 152 -1.99 -0.29 3.39
CA TYR A 152 -2.09 1.16 3.50
C TYR A 152 -0.72 1.74 3.84
N HIS A 153 -0.33 2.81 3.16
CA HIS A 153 0.94 3.50 3.36
C HIS A 153 0.73 5.01 3.42
N HIS A 154 0.99 5.59 4.59
CA HIS A 154 1.05 7.04 4.79
C HIS A 154 2.51 7.50 4.70
N GLN A 155 2.87 8.30 3.70
CA GLN A 155 4.27 8.60 3.40
C GLN A 155 4.49 10.01 2.83
N ASP A 156 5.71 10.50 2.92
CA ASP A 156 6.14 11.68 2.18
C ASP A 156 6.48 11.32 0.73
N LEU A 157 5.73 11.88 -0.22
CA LEU A 157 6.01 11.72 -1.65
C LEU A 157 6.73 12.99 -2.16
N GLY A 158 8.06 13.00 -2.17
CA GLY A 158 8.87 14.06 -2.80
C GLY A 158 8.99 15.38 -2.00
N THR A 159 9.01 16.51 -2.70
CA THR A 159 9.27 17.87 -2.16
C THR A 159 8.03 18.61 -1.63
N GLY A 160 6.96 17.87 -1.32
CA GLY A 160 5.72 18.46 -0.80
C GLY A 160 5.83 18.89 0.67
N ASP A 161 4.70 19.37 1.20
CA ASP A 161 4.57 19.71 2.60
C ASP A 161 4.90 18.51 3.51
N ARG A 162 5.74 18.78 4.52
CA ARG A 162 6.21 17.80 5.51
C ARG A 162 5.61 18.01 6.89
N ALA A 163 4.67 18.95 7.02
CA ALA A 163 3.89 19.08 8.24
C ALA A 163 3.15 17.76 8.54
N ALA A 164 2.82 17.55 9.81
CA ALA A 164 2.00 16.41 10.20
C ALA A 164 0.66 16.46 9.47
N ALA A 165 0.20 15.32 8.95
CA ALA A 165 -1.16 15.23 8.45
C ALA A 165 -2.12 15.08 9.63
N GLU A 166 -3.26 15.74 9.56
CA GLU A 166 -4.27 15.75 10.61
C GLU A 166 -5.51 14.98 10.19
N GLU A 167 -6.23 14.40 11.16
CA GLU A 167 -7.58 13.86 10.95
C GLU A 167 -7.64 12.77 9.85
N ILE A 168 -6.62 11.91 9.80
CA ILE A 168 -6.59 10.73 8.93
C ILE A 168 -7.38 9.61 9.58
N VAL A 169 -8.31 9.02 8.82
CA VAL A 169 -9.20 7.95 9.29
C VAL A 169 -8.96 6.67 8.48
N ILE A 170 -8.61 5.59 9.17
CA ILE A 170 -8.51 4.23 8.61
C ILE A 170 -9.49 3.34 9.35
N GLU A 171 -10.64 3.04 8.73
CA GLU A 171 -11.76 2.44 9.46
C GLU A 171 -12.39 1.23 8.74
N SER A 172 -12.68 0.15 9.48
CA SER A 172 -13.50 -0.97 8.99
C SER A 172 -13.02 -1.60 7.67
N ASN A 173 -11.70 -1.57 7.38
CA ASN A 173 -11.12 -2.22 6.22
C ASN A 173 -10.78 -3.69 6.54
N ASP A 174 -10.84 -4.59 5.56
CA ASP A 174 -10.21 -5.92 5.63
C ASP A 174 -8.90 -5.88 4.83
N ILE A 175 -7.77 -5.98 5.52
CA ILE A 175 -6.41 -5.79 5.01
C ILE A 175 -5.61 -7.08 5.22
N TRP A 176 -5.21 -7.77 4.14
CA TRP A 176 -4.48 -9.03 4.31
C TRP A 176 -3.58 -9.44 3.16
N GLY A 177 -2.62 -10.31 3.47
CA GLY A 177 -1.80 -10.94 2.43
C GLY A 177 -0.92 -9.96 1.66
N ASN A 178 -0.67 -8.77 2.19
CA ASN A 178 0.28 -7.84 1.59
C ASN A 178 1.72 -8.32 1.85
N GLY A 179 2.66 -7.94 0.98
CA GLY A 179 4.05 -8.38 1.02
C GLY A 179 4.76 -7.96 2.30
N LEU A 180 4.48 -6.76 2.78
CA LEU A 180 5.06 -6.15 3.99
C LEU A 180 3.96 -5.88 5.03
N ASP A 181 3.95 -4.71 5.66
CA ASP A 181 3.01 -4.37 6.73
C ASP A 181 1.56 -4.22 6.21
N GLY A 182 0.59 -4.46 7.07
CA GLY A 182 -0.82 -4.15 6.75
C GLY A 182 -1.04 -2.64 6.60
N VAL A 183 -0.66 -1.89 7.64
CA VAL A 183 -0.73 -0.43 7.70
C VAL A 183 0.66 0.11 8.09
N ARG A 184 1.18 1.04 7.28
CA ARG A 184 2.49 1.67 7.46
C ARG A 184 2.37 3.18 7.57
N LEU A 185 2.82 3.75 8.68
CA LEU A 185 2.81 5.19 8.94
C LEU A 185 4.24 5.73 8.95
N ASP A 186 4.70 6.22 7.80
CA ASP A 186 6.05 6.73 7.56
C ASP A 186 6.15 8.27 7.57
N ARG A 187 5.02 8.97 7.74
CA ARG A 187 4.94 10.43 7.86
C ARG A 187 4.22 10.83 9.16
N PRO A 188 4.58 11.98 9.78
CA PRO A 188 3.95 12.41 11.03
C PRO A 188 2.43 12.59 10.92
N LEU A 189 1.72 12.23 11.99
CA LEU A 189 0.26 12.34 12.10
C LEU A 189 -0.17 13.05 13.38
N ARG A 190 -1.31 13.74 13.31
CA ARG A 190 -2.03 14.27 14.47
C ARG A 190 -3.52 13.90 14.43
N ASN A 191 -4.13 13.67 15.59
CA ASN A 191 -5.59 13.50 15.74
C ASN A 191 -6.20 12.47 14.77
N SER A 192 -5.46 11.39 14.50
CA SER A 192 -5.83 10.39 13.50
C SER A 192 -6.40 9.14 14.18
N VAL A 193 -7.12 8.31 13.44
CA VAL A 193 -7.76 7.11 13.98
C VAL A 193 -7.56 5.89 13.09
N VAL A 194 -7.32 4.75 13.74
CA VAL A 194 -7.28 3.41 13.15
C VAL A 194 -8.31 2.57 13.91
N LEU A 195 -9.48 2.35 13.31
CA LEU A 195 -10.66 1.85 14.02
C LEU A 195 -11.27 0.62 13.34
N ASN A 196 -11.55 -0.44 14.10
CA ASN A 196 -12.36 -1.57 13.66
C ASN A 196 -11.89 -2.28 12.38
N ASN A 197 -10.60 -2.21 12.05
CA ASN A 197 -10.04 -2.88 10.88
C ASN A 197 -9.78 -4.36 11.18
N ARG A 198 -9.88 -5.22 10.17
CA ARG A 198 -9.38 -6.60 10.19
C ARG A 198 -8.06 -6.62 9.44
N ILE A 199 -6.96 -6.84 10.14
CA ILE A 199 -5.60 -6.84 9.59
C ILE A 199 -4.97 -8.21 9.84
N ARG A 200 -4.62 -8.96 8.80
CA ARG A 200 -4.18 -10.36 8.99
C ARG A 200 -3.24 -10.89 7.93
N ASN A 201 -2.39 -11.83 8.30
CA ASN A 201 -1.54 -12.60 7.38
C ASN A 201 -0.79 -11.71 6.37
N ASN A 202 -0.45 -10.48 6.74
CA ASN A 202 0.45 -9.64 5.97
C ASN A 202 1.88 -10.18 6.11
N GLY A 203 2.86 -9.51 5.52
CA GLY A 203 4.25 -9.96 5.54
C GLY A 203 4.52 -11.17 4.65
N ARG A 204 3.79 -11.32 3.53
CA ARG A 204 3.95 -12.45 2.61
C ARG A 204 5.35 -12.52 1.99
N GLN A 205 6.05 -11.40 1.90
CA GLN A 205 7.48 -11.33 1.61
C GLN A 205 8.27 -11.87 2.83
N CYS A 206 8.22 -13.18 3.05
CA CYS A 206 8.73 -13.83 4.26
C CYS A 206 9.95 -14.74 4.04
N VAL A 207 10.27 -15.06 2.79
CA VAL A 207 11.36 -16.00 2.46
C VAL A 207 12.73 -15.32 2.63
N PRO A 208 13.78 -16.04 3.07
CA PRO A 208 15.16 -15.56 3.07
C PRO A 208 15.66 -15.10 1.70
N ALA A 209 16.93 -14.68 1.66
CA ALA A 209 17.61 -14.46 0.39
C ALA A 209 17.64 -15.76 -0.41
N ALA A 210 17.47 -15.66 -1.72
CA ALA A 210 17.51 -16.80 -2.62
C ALA A 210 18.36 -16.46 -3.84
N ALA A 211 19.07 -17.44 -4.36
CA ALA A 211 19.88 -17.32 -5.56
C ALA A 211 19.89 -18.68 -6.26
N GLY A 212 20.04 -18.66 -7.58
CA GLY A 212 20.12 -19.85 -8.41
C GLY A 212 20.73 -19.53 -9.77
N GLY A 213 21.13 -20.55 -10.51
CA GLY A 213 21.74 -20.44 -11.83
C GLY A 213 22.02 -21.82 -12.42
N GLY A 214 22.57 -21.85 -13.63
CA GLY A 214 22.84 -23.11 -14.34
C GLY A 214 21.59 -23.71 -15.00
N GLU A 215 21.65 -24.99 -15.35
CA GLU A 215 20.68 -25.62 -16.26
C GLU A 215 19.23 -25.65 -15.76
N SER A 216 18.99 -25.53 -14.45
CA SER A 216 17.64 -25.51 -13.86
C SER A 216 16.90 -24.19 -14.01
N VAL A 217 17.60 -23.11 -14.41
CA VAL A 217 17.06 -21.75 -14.42
C VAL A 217 16.71 -21.30 -15.84
N HIS A 218 15.44 -20.94 -16.03
CA HIS A 218 14.91 -20.44 -17.28
C HIS A 218 14.22 -19.09 -17.09
N TYR A 219 14.31 -18.24 -18.11
CA TYR A 219 13.71 -16.92 -18.14
C TYR A 219 12.77 -16.82 -19.34
N GLY A 220 11.60 -16.25 -19.11
CA GLY A 220 10.70 -15.76 -20.17
C GLY A 220 10.52 -14.25 -20.07
N ASP A 221 9.60 -13.69 -20.84
CA ASP A 221 9.34 -12.25 -20.84
C ASP A 221 8.80 -11.73 -19.49
N ASP A 222 8.08 -12.57 -18.76
CA ASP A 222 7.38 -12.25 -17.52
C ASP A 222 7.52 -13.35 -16.45
N VAL A 223 8.44 -14.28 -16.63
CA VAL A 223 8.60 -15.43 -15.74
C VAL A 223 10.07 -15.78 -15.50
N LEU A 224 10.37 -16.22 -14.29
CA LEU A 224 11.58 -16.98 -13.97
C LEU A 224 11.15 -18.33 -13.44
N VAL A 225 11.74 -19.42 -13.95
CA VAL A 225 11.57 -20.77 -13.42
C VAL A 225 12.92 -21.27 -12.91
N ASP A 226 12.96 -21.77 -11.68
CA ASP A 226 14.11 -22.49 -11.12
C ASP A 226 13.65 -23.86 -10.63
N GLN A 227 13.91 -24.91 -11.41
CA GLN A 227 13.41 -26.26 -11.13
C GLN A 227 13.94 -26.87 -9.83
N GLN A 228 14.98 -26.29 -9.22
CA GLN A 228 15.51 -26.73 -7.94
C GLN A 228 14.98 -25.93 -6.74
N ALA A 229 14.21 -24.87 -6.98
CA ALA A 229 13.57 -24.11 -5.93
C ALA A 229 12.40 -24.87 -5.29
N SER A 230 12.15 -24.58 -4.01
CA SER A 230 10.94 -25.00 -3.29
C SER A 230 10.47 -23.85 -2.38
N TRP A 231 9.95 -22.80 -3.03
CA TRP A 231 9.48 -21.61 -2.34
C TRP A 231 8.05 -21.78 -1.82
N PRO A 232 7.70 -21.20 -0.67
CA PRO A 232 6.30 -21.07 -0.30
C PRO A 232 5.60 -20.11 -1.26
N LYS A 233 4.33 -20.40 -1.56
CA LYS A 233 3.47 -19.53 -2.37
C LYS A 233 3.53 -18.08 -1.88
N ASP A 234 3.77 -17.15 -2.80
CA ASP A 234 3.93 -15.70 -2.61
C ASP A 234 5.04 -15.27 -1.62
N GLY A 235 5.94 -16.18 -1.24
CA GLY A 235 7.03 -15.92 -0.31
C GLY A 235 8.03 -14.84 -0.77
N HIS A 236 8.08 -14.57 -2.08
CA HIS A 236 8.93 -13.56 -2.71
C HIS A 236 8.13 -12.36 -3.24
N LEU A 237 6.82 -12.28 -2.97
CA LEU A 237 5.96 -11.18 -3.40
C LEU A 237 6.61 -9.81 -3.15
N GLY A 238 6.65 -8.96 -4.17
CA GLY A 238 7.17 -7.59 -4.09
C GLY A 238 8.69 -7.46 -4.08
N LYS A 239 9.46 -8.56 -4.03
CA LYS A 239 10.93 -8.50 -4.09
C LYS A 239 11.42 -8.05 -5.46
N VAL A 240 12.53 -7.32 -5.46
CA VAL A 240 13.30 -7.02 -6.67
C VAL A 240 14.24 -8.18 -6.94
N LEU A 241 13.97 -8.86 -8.05
CA LEU A 241 14.83 -9.89 -8.62
C LEU A 241 15.97 -9.21 -9.40
N ARG A 242 17.21 -9.65 -9.18
CA ARG A 242 18.39 -9.17 -9.92
C ARG A 242 19.01 -10.29 -10.73
N VAL A 243 19.40 -10.01 -11.97
CA VAL A 243 20.08 -10.93 -12.87
C VAL A 243 21.21 -10.16 -13.57
N GLY A 244 22.39 -10.14 -12.96
CA GLY A 244 23.47 -9.23 -13.34
C GLY A 244 23.03 -7.76 -13.24
N ALA A 245 23.13 -7.01 -14.34
CA ALA A 245 22.68 -5.61 -14.41
C ALA A 245 21.16 -5.45 -14.62
N ARG A 246 20.44 -6.55 -14.87
CA ARG A 246 18.99 -6.54 -15.13
C ARG A 246 18.22 -6.71 -13.83
N TYR A 247 16.99 -6.18 -13.81
CA TYR A 247 16.07 -6.42 -12.71
C TYR A 247 14.63 -6.58 -13.19
N ALA A 248 13.83 -7.24 -12.35
CA ALA A 248 12.38 -7.36 -12.44
C ALA A 248 11.79 -7.35 -11.02
N VAL A 249 10.47 -7.23 -10.90
CA VAL A 249 9.77 -7.27 -9.59
C VAL A 249 8.82 -8.46 -9.57
N VAL A 250 8.84 -9.23 -8.49
CA VAL A 250 7.99 -10.41 -8.32
C VAL A 250 6.56 -9.99 -8.02
N ALA A 251 5.62 -10.32 -8.92
CA ALA A 251 4.19 -10.10 -8.76
C ALA A 251 3.51 -11.24 -7.99
N ALA A 252 3.98 -12.46 -8.17
CA ALA A 252 3.53 -13.66 -7.47
C ALA A 252 4.60 -14.76 -7.59
N ASN A 253 4.52 -15.80 -6.75
CA ASN A 253 5.31 -17.00 -6.97
C ASN A 253 4.58 -18.25 -6.47
N ASP A 254 4.89 -19.38 -7.09
CA ASP A 254 4.60 -20.70 -6.58
C ASP A 254 5.90 -21.38 -6.09
N GLU A 255 5.95 -22.71 -6.12
CA GLU A 255 7.08 -23.49 -5.61
C GLU A 255 8.38 -23.25 -6.36
N ASN A 256 8.33 -23.09 -7.68
CA ASN A 256 9.52 -23.05 -8.54
C ASN A 256 9.44 -21.99 -9.64
N SER A 257 8.37 -21.20 -9.69
CA SER A 257 8.16 -20.13 -10.66
C SER A 257 7.90 -18.80 -9.98
N LEU A 258 8.51 -17.75 -10.51
CA LEU A 258 8.22 -16.35 -10.19
C LEU A 258 7.45 -15.75 -11.37
N THR A 259 6.24 -15.28 -11.13
CA THR A 259 5.56 -14.36 -12.05
C THR A 259 6.08 -12.96 -11.81
N LEU A 260 6.54 -12.30 -12.87
CA LEU A 260 7.16 -10.99 -12.84
C LEU A 260 6.18 -9.92 -13.31
N ALA A 261 6.25 -8.73 -12.72
CA ALA A 261 5.44 -7.61 -13.13
C ALA A 261 6.04 -6.91 -14.35
N PRO A 262 5.20 -6.42 -15.29
CA PRO A 262 5.65 -5.58 -16.40
C PRO A 262 6.52 -4.42 -15.90
N ILE A 263 7.62 -4.15 -16.61
CA ILE A 263 8.58 -3.11 -16.19
C ILE A 263 7.97 -1.70 -16.19
N ARG A 264 6.95 -1.50 -17.04
CA ARG A 264 6.09 -0.31 -17.11
C ARG A 264 4.71 -0.72 -17.63
N PRO A 265 3.68 0.15 -17.49
CA PRO A 265 2.34 -0.18 -17.99
C PRO A 265 2.34 -0.51 -19.47
N ALA A 266 1.52 -1.49 -19.85
CA ALA A 266 1.42 -2.05 -21.21
C ALA A 266 2.72 -2.63 -21.81
N ALA A 267 3.81 -2.77 -21.04
CA ALA A 267 4.99 -3.48 -21.51
C ALA A 267 4.71 -4.98 -21.64
N THR A 268 5.23 -5.58 -22.71
CA THR A 268 5.18 -7.03 -22.93
C THR A 268 6.29 -7.80 -22.20
N THR A 269 7.21 -7.09 -21.55
CA THR A 269 8.31 -7.67 -20.78
C THR A 269 8.37 -7.07 -19.38
N SER A 270 8.83 -7.89 -18.45
CA SER A 270 9.04 -7.54 -17.03
C SER A 270 10.46 -7.08 -16.73
N TRP A 271 11.38 -7.22 -17.69
CA TRP A 271 12.78 -6.96 -17.50
C TRP A 271 13.14 -5.50 -17.78
N SER A 272 14.10 -4.99 -17.01
CA SER A 272 14.67 -3.65 -17.22
C SER A 272 15.48 -3.49 -18.51
N ALA A 273 15.76 -4.60 -19.21
CA ALA A 273 16.44 -4.69 -20.50
C ALA A 273 15.98 -5.99 -21.17
N ASP A 274 16.71 -6.50 -22.17
CA ASP A 274 16.41 -7.81 -22.77
C ASP A 274 16.34 -8.90 -21.70
N ALA A 275 15.45 -9.88 -21.90
CA ALA A 275 15.34 -11.03 -21.01
C ALA A 275 16.71 -11.72 -20.83
N PRO A 276 17.07 -12.15 -19.59
CA PRO A 276 18.33 -12.83 -19.35
C PRO A 276 18.44 -14.14 -20.13
N LEU A 277 19.68 -14.55 -20.44
CA LEU A 277 19.94 -15.85 -21.04
C LEU A 277 19.63 -16.97 -20.03
N PRO A 278 19.14 -18.15 -20.48
CA PRO A 278 18.97 -19.32 -19.61
C PRO A 278 20.23 -19.63 -18.79
N GLY A 279 20.03 -20.03 -17.54
CA GLY A 279 21.09 -20.35 -16.59
C GLY A 279 21.92 -19.19 -16.07
N THR A 280 21.68 -17.95 -16.52
CA THR A 280 22.29 -16.76 -15.90
C THR A 280 21.93 -16.72 -14.41
N PRO A 281 22.87 -16.45 -13.48
CA PRO A 281 22.55 -16.41 -12.06
C PRO A 281 21.59 -15.28 -11.67
N TYR A 282 20.63 -15.58 -10.79
CA TYR A 282 19.75 -14.59 -10.18
C TYR A 282 19.96 -14.44 -8.68
N GLU A 283 19.53 -13.30 -8.14
CA GLU A 283 19.54 -12.99 -6.71
C GLU A 283 18.23 -12.34 -6.28
N LEU A 284 17.71 -12.77 -5.14
CA LEU A 284 16.58 -12.20 -4.43
C LEU A 284 17.01 -11.78 -3.02
N PRO A 285 16.62 -10.58 -2.56
CA PRO A 285 17.00 -10.10 -1.23
C PRO A 285 16.31 -10.90 -0.11
N PRO A 286 16.84 -10.83 1.13
CA PRO A 286 16.17 -11.39 2.28
C PRO A 286 14.88 -10.61 2.62
N ALA A 287 13.92 -11.31 3.22
CA ALA A 287 12.75 -10.67 3.82
C ALA A 287 13.15 -9.73 4.97
N PRO A 288 12.44 -8.59 5.16
CA PRO A 288 12.61 -7.76 6.35
C PRO A 288 12.30 -8.58 7.62
N PRO A 289 13.06 -8.41 8.71
CA PRO A 289 12.91 -9.24 9.91
C PRO A 289 11.59 -9.02 10.65
N ILE A 290 11.02 -7.81 10.52
CA ILE A 290 9.75 -7.42 11.14
C ILE A 290 8.76 -7.09 10.03
N ARG A 291 7.56 -7.66 10.15
CA ARG A 291 6.43 -7.47 9.25
C ARG A 291 5.20 -7.43 10.13
N ALA A 292 4.65 -6.23 10.33
CA ALA A 292 3.62 -5.99 11.33
C ALA A 292 2.23 -5.81 10.70
N GLY A 293 1.18 -6.02 11.48
CA GLY A 293 -0.15 -5.58 11.08
C GLY A 293 -0.22 -4.05 10.99
N LEU A 294 0.31 -3.35 11.98
CA LEU A 294 0.39 -1.89 12.03
C LEU A 294 1.80 -1.45 12.44
N THR A 295 2.42 -0.59 11.65
CA THR A 295 3.70 0.03 12.00
C THR A 295 3.61 1.55 12.05
N ILE A 296 4.13 2.12 13.14
CA ILE A 296 4.37 3.55 13.36
C ILE A 296 5.88 3.80 13.22
N ASN A 297 6.28 4.49 12.16
CA ASN A 297 7.69 4.81 11.86
C ASN A 297 7.94 6.33 11.71
N ALA A 298 7.00 7.14 12.16
CA ALA A 298 7.15 8.58 12.29
C ALA A 298 6.50 9.05 13.59
N ALA A 299 6.70 10.31 13.94
CA ALA A 299 6.07 10.90 15.12
C ALA A 299 4.55 10.98 14.95
N VAL A 300 3.80 10.39 15.88
CA VAL A 300 2.35 10.52 15.91
C VAL A 300 1.90 11.12 17.23
N ASP A 301 0.93 12.02 17.15
CA ASP A 301 0.30 12.70 18.28
C ASP A 301 -1.21 12.40 18.26
N SER A 302 -1.75 11.97 19.41
CA SER A 302 -3.17 11.76 19.61
C SER A 302 -3.79 10.74 18.64
N LEU A 303 -3.01 9.72 18.25
CA LEU A 303 -3.48 8.60 17.43
C LEU A 303 -4.36 7.66 18.26
N THR A 304 -5.59 7.39 17.81
CA THR A 304 -6.45 6.36 18.43
C THR A 304 -6.42 5.08 17.60
N ILE A 305 -5.96 3.98 18.19
CA ILE A 305 -5.99 2.63 17.62
C ILE A 305 -6.96 1.79 18.46
N ARG A 306 -8.15 1.50 17.91
CA ARG A 306 -9.21 0.85 18.70
C ARG A 306 -9.98 -0.21 17.93
N GLY A 307 -10.36 -1.28 18.62
CA GLY A 307 -11.30 -2.27 18.09
C GLY A 307 -10.77 -3.06 16.89
N ASN A 308 -9.47 -3.00 16.59
CA ASN A 308 -8.91 -3.68 15.44
C ASN A 308 -8.67 -5.16 15.77
N LEU A 309 -8.90 -6.03 14.79
CA LEU A 309 -8.51 -7.42 14.81
C LEU A 309 -7.22 -7.58 13.98
N ILE A 310 -6.07 -7.59 14.64
CA ILE A 310 -4.74 -7.60 14.02
C ILE A 310 -4.04 -8.92 14.33
N ARG A 311 -4.16 -9.93 13.48
CA ARG A 311 -3.73 -11.30 13.81
C ARG A 311 -3.02 -12.05 12.69
N ASP A 312 -2.10 -12.93 13.06
CA ASP A 312 -1.63 -13.99 12.17
C ASP A 312 -2.45 -15.27 12.40
N LYS A 313 -3.01 -15.84 11.32
CA LYS A 313 -3.85 -17.05 11.38
C LYS A 313 -3.04 -18.32 11.15
N GLY A 314 -1.83 -18.40 11.70
CA GLY A 314 -0.94 -19.57 11.62
C GLY A 314 -0.12 -19.66 10.35
N ALA A 315 -0.06 -18.60 9.54
CA ALA A 315 0.80 -18.54 8.37
C ALA A 315 2.25 -18.16 8.74
N GLY A 316 2.45 -17.57 9.92
CA GLY A 316 3.75 -17.08 10.40
C GLY A 316 4.33 -15.93 9.58
N THR A 317 3.54 -15.33 8.68
CA THR A 317 4.01 -14.27 7.78
C THR A 317 3.98 -12.92 8.47
N GLN A 318 2.93 -12.65 9.25
CA GLN A 318 2.79 -11.44 10.06
C GLN A 318 3.42 -11.70 11.42
N THR A 319 4.60 -11.12 11.66
CA THR A 319 5.38 -11.42 12.87
C THR A 319 4.93 -10.60 14.07
N HIS A 320 4.36 -9.42 13.83
CA HIS A 320 3.97 -8.49 14.89
C HIS A 320 2.54 -7.98 14.71
N GLY A 321 1.82 -7.77 15.82
CA GLY A 321 0.54 -7.05 15.78
C GLY A 321 0.78 -5.57 15.52
N GLY A 322 1.47 -4.91 16.45
CA GLY A 322 1.91 -3.52 16.35
C GLY A 322 3.43 -3.36 16.46
N TRP A 323 4.00 -2.38 15.75
CA TRP A 323 5.40 -1.99 15.87
C TRP A 323 5.56 -0.47 15.90
N ILE A 324 6.18 0.07 16.95
CA ILE A 324 6.74 1.43 16.95
C ILE A 324 8.24 1.30 16.73
N THR A 325 8.74 1.87 15.64
CA THR A 325 10.16 1.80 15.27
C THR A 325 11.00 2.82 16.04
N GLU A 326 12.32 2.77 15.88
CA GLU A 326 13.27 3.78 16.39
C GLU A 326 12.98 5.21 15.88
N ARG A 327 12.33 5.34 14.71
CA ARG A 327 11.92 6.63 14.13
C ARG A 327 10.48 6.99 14.51
N GLY A 328 9.71 6.02 14.97
CA GLY A 328 8.36 6.20 15.46
C GLY A 328 8.35 6.78 16.87
N SER A 329 7.32 7.56 17.16
CA SER A 329 6.97 7.94 18.53
C SER A 329 5.45 8.06 18.63
N CYS A 330 4.91 7.81 19.82
CA CYS A 330 3.48 7.93 20.08
C CYS A 330 3.29 8.83 21.29
N LEU A 331 2.82 10.06 21.06
CA LEU A 331 2.46 11.03 22.09
C LEU A 331 0.95 11.04 22.27
N ASP A 332 0.47 10.88 23.51
CA ASP A 332 -0.95 10.94 23.86
C ASP A 332 -1.88 10.01 23.05
N CYS A 333 -1.30 8.93 22.54
CA CYS A 333 -2.00 7.91 21.78
C CYS A 333 -2.94 7.06 22.66
N ARG A 334 -3.99 6.53 22.05
CA ARG A 334 -4.95 5.63 22.71
C ARG A 334 -4.97 4.29 21.98
N VAL A 335 -4.44 3.24 22.60
CA VAL A 335 -4.43 1.88 22.05
C VAL A 335 -5.29 0.99 22.94
N ILE A 336 -6.52 0.69 22.49
CA ILE A 336 -7.57 0.13 23.35
C ILE A 336 -8.36 -0.96 22.61
N GLY A 337 -8.59 -2.10 23.26
CA GLY A 337 -9.51 -3.13 22.76
C GLY A 337 -9.14 -3.65 21.37
N ASN A 338 -7.85 -3.83 21.09
CA ASN A 338 -7.38 -4.47 19.86
C ASN A 338 -7.05 -5.94 20.15
N ASP A 339 -7.47 -6.84 19.28
CA ASP A 339 -7.11 -8.26 19.32
C ASP A 339 -5.82 -8.46 18.52
N LEU A 340 -4.76 -8.94 19.19
CA LEU A 340 -3.42 -9.11 18.64
C LEU A 340 -2.98 -10.58 18.56
N ASP A 341 -3.92 -11.52 18.66
CA ASP A 341 -3.62 -12.95 18.77
C ASP A 341 -2.90 -13.53 17.55
N GLY A 342 -2.18 -14.63 17.77
CA GLY A 342 -1.49 -15.39 16.72
C GLY A 342 -0.22 -14.74 16.15
N ASN A 343 -0.01 -13.43 16.34
CA ASN A 343 1.28 -12.81 16.04
C ASN A 343 2.35 -13.35 17.00
N ARG A 344 3.59 -13.51 16.50
CA ARG A 344 4.73 -13.90 17.37
C ARG A 344 4.96 -12.89 18.48
N THR A 345 4.80 -11.61 18.18
CA THR A 345 4.95 -10.51 19.14
C THR A 345 3.71 -9.60 19.04
N PRO A 346 2.87 -9.50 20.07
CA PRO A 346 1.68 -8.66 20.00
C PRO A 346 2.01 -7.19 19.71
N ILE A 347 2.90 -6.58 20.50
CA ILE A 347 3.38 -5.21 20.32
C ILE A 347 4.89 -5.18 20.53
N ARG A 348 5.61 -4.48 19.67
CA ARG A 348 7.02 -4.10 19.85
C ARG A 348 7.16 -2.59 19.82
N THR A 349 7.91 -2.03 20.77
CA THR A 349 8.21 -0.59 20.83
C THR A 349 9.71 -0.39 20.95
N ASP A 350 10.36 0.06 19.87
CA ASP A 350 11.78 0.43 19.88
C ASP A 350 11.99 1.82 20.49
N THR A 351 10.95 2.66 20.48
CA THR A 351 10.89 3.95 21.17
C THR A 351 9.75 3.92 22.21
N PRO A 352 9.91 4.49 23.41
CA PRO A 352 8.83 4.55 24.40
C PRO A 352 7.60 5.30 23.88
N ALA A 353 6.41 4.77 24.18
CA ALA A 353 5.18 5.55 24.09
C ALA A 353 5.12 6.51 25.29
N VAL A 354 4.74 7.78 25.04
CA VAL A 354 4.71 8.84 26.05
C VAL A 354 3.30 9.37 26.19
N GLY A 355 2.75 9.36 27.40
CA GLY A 355 1.37 9.78 27.65
C GLY A 355 0.32 8.82 27.06
N GLY A 356 -0.94 9.26 27.05
CA GLY A 356 -2.04 8.49 26.47
C GLY A 356 -2.52 7.29 27.30
N HIS A 357 -3.23 6.36 26.65
CA HIS A 357 -3.84 5.17 27.27
C HIS A 357 -3.53 3.90 26.47
N TRP A 358 -2.95 2.89 27.12
CA TRP A 358 -2.49 1.65 26.49
C TRP A 358 -3.03 0.44 27.25
N GLU A 359 -4.02 -0.24 26.67
CA GLU A 359 -4.52 -1.52 27.19
C GLU A 359 -3.97 -2.66 26.34
N SER A 360 -3.19 -3.55 26.94
CA SER A 360 -2.78 -4.79 26.30
C SER A 360 -3.90 -5.83 26.39
N ALA A 361 -4.41 -6.27 25.24
CA ALA A 361 -5.14 -7.54 25.19
C ALA A 361 -4.12 -8.67 25.10
N ALA A 362 -3.64 -9.15 26.25
CA ALA A 362 -2.96 -10.43 26.35
C ALA A 362 -3.72 -11.25 27.39
N THR A 363 -4.67 -12.08 26.94
CA THR A 363 -5.24 -13.11 27.81
C THR A 363 -4.31 -14.33 27.79
N GLY A 364 -3.32 -14.32 28.69
CA GLY A 364 -2.63 -15.55 29.09
C GLY A 364 -3.54 -16.42 29.96
N PRO A 365 -3.31 -17.74 30.06
CA PRO A 365 -4.18 -18.64 30.82
C PRO A 365 -4.20 -18.25 32.30
N GLN A 366 -5.40 -18.12 32.86
CA GLN A 366 -5.60 -17.94 34.30
C GLN A 366 -4.92 -19.08 35.06
N GLN A 367 -3.98 -18.75 35.95
CA GLN A 367 -3.51 -19.72 36.94
C GLN A 367 -4.69 -20.12 37.84
N PRO A 368 -4.83 -21.42 38.18
CA PRO A 368 -5.87 -21.85 39.11
C PRO A 368 -5.58 -21.26 40.49
N VAL A 369 -6.61 -20.65 41.07
CA VAL A 369 -6.60 -20.22 42.48
C VAL A 369 -6.57 -21.49 43.32
N GLU A 370 -5.49 -21.71 44.08
CA GLU A 370 -5.49 -22.73 45.13
C GLU A 370 -6.46 -22.33 46.25
N PRO A 371 -7.28 -23.26 46.76
CA PRO A 371 -8.12 -23.00 47.92
C PRO A 371 -7.24 -23.01 49.17
N GLY A 372 -7.13 -21.86 49.84
CA GLY A 372 -6.47 -21.75 51.14
C GLY A 372 -7.17 -22.60 52.19
N GLY A 373 -6.38 -23.38 52.94
CA GLY A 373 -6.77 -24.08 54.16
C GLY A 373 -6.68 -23.22 55.42
#